data_AF-A0A7D7LSY0-F1
#
_entry.id   AF-A0A7D7LSY0-F1
#
_cell.length_a   1.000
_cell.length_b   1.000
_cell.length_c   1.000
_cell.angle_alpha   90.00
_cell.angle_beta   90.00
_cell.angle_gamma   90.00
#
_symmetry.space_group_name_H-M   'P 1'
#
loop_
_entity.id
_entity.type
_entity.pdbx_description
1 polymer ?
#
loop_
_entity_poly.entity_id
_entity_poly.type
_entity_poly.pdbx_seq_one_letter_code
_entity_poly.pdbx_strand_id
1 'polypeptide(L)'
;MFIKFYSALAILFVLSSCTSIKNNAVGTWKLIAEINSENPYANRSSLKETKIVSDGLLTLNKDSTFTSNLSLCNGYNEGGIYASKGKYTFKKNRNPDKLFRIECPGIYPIHYFIIKEKKLELYFPSFGSGYRIKIFER
;
A
#
# COMPACT_ATOMS: atom_id res chain seq x y z
N MET A 1 26.39 -28.56 28.45
CA MET A 1 25.62 -28.67 27.20
C MET A 1 24.46 -27.68 27.24
N PHE A 2 24.72 -26.37 27.07
CA PHE A 2 23.71 -25.30 27.24
C PHE A 2 23.82 -24.25 26.13
N ILE A 3 23.83 -24.67 24.86
CA ILE A 3 23.87 -23.73 23.73
C ILE A 3 23.03 -24.29 22.58
N LYS A 4 21.72 -24.48 22.80
CA LYS A 4 20.76 -24.76 21.70
C LYS A 4 19.40 -24.07 21.84
N PHE A 5 19.11 -23.39 22.94
CA PHE A 5 17.80 -22.75 23.17
C PHE A 5 17.70 -21.31 22.62
N TYR A 6 18.81 -20.60 22.43
CA TYR A 6 18.78 -19.20 21.99
C TYR A 6 18.40 -19.02 20.51
N SER A 7 18.71 -20.00 19.65
CA SER A 7 18.41 -19.89 18.21
C SER A 7 16.92 -20.06 17.89
N ALA A 8 16.17 -20.85 18.67
CA ALA A 8 14.74 -21.04 18.45
C ALA A 8 13.92 -19.79 18.84
N LEU A 9 14.33 -19.10 19.91
CA LEU A 9 13.65 -17.90 20.41
C LEU A 9 13.81 -16.71 19.45
N ALA A 10 14.98 -16.56 18.83
CA ALA A 10 15.22 -15.52 17.81
C ALA A 10 14.36 -15.72 16.55
N ILE A 11 14.14 -16.97 16.12
CA ILE A 11 13.32 -17.29 14.94
C ILE A 11 11.83 -16.98 15.20
N LEU A 12 11.32 -17.26 16.41
CA LEU A 12 9.95 -16.94 16.81
C LEU A 12 9.68 -15.42 16.84
N PHE A 13 10.64 -14.61 17.31
CA PHE A 13 10.53 -13.15 17.32
C PHE A 13 10.53 -12.52 15.91
N VAL A 14 11.27 -13.11 14.95
CA VAL A 14 11.32 -12.63 13.56
C VAL A 14 10.03 -12.97 12.80
N LEU A 15 9.36 -14.08 13.14
CA LEU A 15 8.09 -14.46 12.53
C LEU A 15 6.93 -13.59 13.06
N SER A 16 6.86 -13.34 14.38
CA SER A 16 5.77 -12.57 14.99
C SER A 16 5.73 -11.10 14.53
N SER A 17 6.89 -10.48 14.34
CA SER A 17 7.00 -9.09 13.87
C SER A 17 6.49 -8.91 12.43
N CYS A 18 6.66 -9.91 11.56
CA CYS A 18 6.18 -9.88 10.19
C CYS A 18 4.65 -9.99 10.11
N THR A 19 4.04 -10.84 10.96
CA THR A 19 2.59 -10.99 11.06
C THR A 19 1.94 -9.71 11.58
N SER A 20 2.55 -9.04 12.56
CA SER A 20 2.06 -7.79 13.14
C SER A 20 1.96 -6.66 12.09
N ILE A 21 2.97 -6.52 11.22
CA ILE A 21 2.98 -5.48 10.18
C ILE A 21 1.89 -5.73 9.13
N LYS A 22 1.74 -6.97 8.66
CA LYS A 22 0.65 -7.32 7.73
C LYS A 22 -0.72 -7.15 8.37
N ASN A 23 -0.88 -7.53 9.63
CA ASN A 23 -2.14 -7.37 10.37
C ASN A 23 -2.53 -5.90 10.51
N ASN A 24 -1.56 -4.98 10.61
CA ASN A 24 -1.86 -3.54 10.63
C ASN A 24 -2.36 -3.01 9.29
N ALA A 25 -2.11 -3.69 8.17
CA ALA A 25 -2.63 -3.29 6.86
C ALA A 25 -4.06 -3.78 6.59
N VAL A 26 -4.44 -4.92 7.16
CA VAL A 26 -5.75 -5.55 6.94
C VAL A 26 -6.89 -4.61 7.32
N GLY A 27 -7.94 -4.57 6.52
CA GLY A 27 -9.13 -3.76 6.74
C GLY A 27 -9.61 -3.03 5.48
N THR A 28 -10.73 -2.34 5.63
CA THR A 28 -11.29 -1.45 4.61
C THR A 28 -10.81 -0.02 4.86
N TRP A 29 -10.33 0.63 3.82
CA TRP A 29 -9.76 1.97 3.84
C TRP A 29 -10.54 2.86 2.88
N LYS A 30 -11.05 3.99 3.36
CA LYS A 30 -11.79 4.99 2.58
C LYS A 30 -10.88 6.12 2.12
N LEU A 31 -10.98 6.50 0.86
CA LEU A 31 -10.25 7.61 0.27
C LEU A 31 -10.78 8.94 0.82
N ILE A 32 -9.90 9.72 1.44
CA ILE A 32 -10.26 10.99 2.12
C ILE A 32 -9.53 12.21 1.57
N ALA A 33 -8.37 12.01 0.94
CA ALA A 33 -7.54 13.10 0.45
C ALA A 33 -6.63 12.64 -0.69
N GLU A 34 -6.15 13.62 -1.45
CA GLU A 34 -5.15 13.42 -2.49
C GLU A 34 -4.03 14.45 -2.36
N ILE A 35 -2.84 14.05 -2.79
CA ILE A 35 -1.72 14.95 -3.03
C ILE A 35 -1.39 14.85 -4.50
N ASN A 36 -1.42 16.00 -5.17
CA ASN A 36 -1.00 16.15 -6.55
C ASN A 36 0.12 17.19 -6.59
N SER A 37 1.27 16.83 -7.14
CA SER A 37 2.41 17.72 -7.35
C SER A 37 2.89 17.55 -8.76
N GLU A 38 3.10 18.66 -9.47
CA GLU A 38 3.74 18.67 -10.78
C GLU A 38 5.26 18.68 -10.69
N ASN A 39 5.82 18.99 -9.51
CA ASN A 39 7.26 18.98 -9.28
C ASN A 39 7.73 17.55 -8.95
N PRO A 40 8.53 16.89 -9.81
CA PRO A 40 9.03 15.53 -9.61
C PRO A 40 10.21 15.44 -8.64
N TYR A 41 10.62 16.57 -8.04
CA TYR A 41 11.67 16.64 -7.02
C TYR A 41 11.15 17.17 -5.68
N ALA A 42 9.84 17.40 -5.53
CA ALA A 42 9.28 17.84 -4.25
C ALA A 42 9.42 16.76 -3.18
N ASN A 43 9.75 17.19 -1.95
CA ASN A 43 9.85 16.30 -0.80
C ASN A 43 8.46 16.04 -0.20
N ARG A 44 8.21 14.84 0.35
CA ARG A 44 6.89 14.51 0.93
C ARG A 44 6.41 15.52 1.98
N SER A 45 7.32 16.11 2.75
CA SER A 45 7.02 17.11 3.78
C SER A 45 6.60 18.49 3.24
N SER A 46 6.97 18.83 2.00
CA SER A 46 6.55 20.09 1.37
C SER A 46 5.18 19.98 0.67
N LEU A 47 4.63 18.76 0.58
CA LEU A 47 3.38 18.50 -0.11
C LEU A 47 2.18 18.68 0.81
N LYS A 48 1.13 19.32 0.29
CA LYS A 48 -0.13 19.54 1.01
C LYS A 48 -1.20 18.55 0.54
N GLU A 49 -1.94 18.03 1.50
CA GLU A 49 -3.10 17.16 1.28
C GLU A 49 -4.32 18.01 0.94
N THR A 50 -5.02 17.65 -0.13
CA THR A 50 -6.32 18.22 -0.47
C THR A 50 -7.39 17.22 -0.06
N LYS A 51 -8.25 17.58 0.91
CA LYS A 51 -9.39 16.75 1.31
C LYS A 51 -10.41 16.64 0.19
N ILE A 52 -10.97 15.46 0.01
CA ILE A 52 -11.99 15.19 -1.01
C ILE A 52 -13.16 14.39 -0.42
N VAL A 53 -14.32 14.49 -1.07
CA VAL A 53 -15.45 13.59 -0.83
C VAL A 53 -15.36 12.47 -1.87
N SER A 54 -15.20 11.23 -1.42
CA SER A 54 -15.07 10.07 -2.31
C SER A 54 -15.71 8.84 -1.70
N ASP A 55 -16.29 8.00 -2.55
CA ASP A 55 -16.70 6.63 -2.23
C ASP A 55 -15.59 5.62 -2.52
N GLY A 56 -14.36 6.08 -2.80
CA GLY A 56 -13.21 5.25 -3.06
C GLY A 56 -12.86 4.37 -1.85
N LEU A 57 -12.80 3.06 -2.06
CA LEU A 57 -12.50 2.06 -1.05
C LEU A 57 -11.34 1.17 -1.51
N LEU A 58 -10.46 0.82 -0.58
CA LEU A 58 -9.41 -0.19 -0.71
C LEU A 58 -9.54 -1.16 0.45
N THR A 59 -9.81 -2.43 0.17
CA THR A 59 -9.90 -3.50 1.18
C THR A 59 -8.69 -4.41 1.07
N LEU A 60 -7.95 -4.56 2.17
CA LEU A 60 -6.79 -5.45 2.29
C LEU A 60 -7.16 -6.67 3.15
N ASN A 61 -7.10 -7.86 2.57
CA ASN A 61 -7.51 -9.11 3.23
C ASN A 61 -6.35 -9.84 3.89
N LYS A 62 -6.63 -10.65 4.92
CA LYS A 62 -5.62 -11.41 5.67
C LYS A 62 -4.81 -12.39 4.80
N ASP A 63 -5.38 -12.87 3.71
CA ASP A 63 -4.76 -13.79 2.75
C ASP A 63 -3.81 -13.09 1.75
N SER A 64 -3.49 -11.81 1.97
CA SER A 64 -2.66 -10.99 1.08
C SER A 64 -3.31 -10.67 -0.27
N THR A 65 -4.65 -10.76 -0.37
CA THR A 65 -5.42 -10.24 -1.51
C THR A 65 -5.98 -8.85 -1.23
N PHE A 66 -6.33 -8.11 -2.28
CA PHE A 66 -7.05 -6.83 -2.14
C PHE A 66 -8.21 -6.72 -3.10
N THR A 67 -9.16 -5.88 -2.74
CA THR A 67 -10.22 -5.38 -3.64
C THR A 67 -10.31 -3.86 -3.52
N SER A 68 -10.64 -3.17 -4.61
CA SER A 68 -10.85 -1.73 -4.60
C SER A 68 -11.82 -1.33 -5.70
N ASN A 69 -12.67 -0.33 -5.47
CA ASN A 69 -13.48 0.28 -6.53
C ASN A 69 -12.74 1.42 -7.26
N LEU A 70 -11.46 1.63 -6.95
CA LEU A 70 -10.59 2.53 -7.68
C LEU A 70 -10.02 1.82 -8.91
N SER A 71 -9.66 2.61 -9.91
CA SER A 71 -8.98 2.16 -11.13
C SER A 71 -7.48 1.87 -10.88
N LEU A 72 -7.17 0.85 -10.07
CA LEU A 72 -5.80 0.40 -9.78
C LEU A 72 -5.30 -0.63 -10.80
N CYS A 73 -6.19 -1.50 -11.25
CA CYS A 73 -5.91 -2.63 -12.12
C CYS A 73 -6.40 -2.45 -13.55
N ASN A 74 -6.80 -1.25 -13.97
CA ASN A 74 -7.32 -1.09 -15.32
C ASN A 74 -6.16 -0.94 -16.30
N GLY A 75 -5.81 -2.02 -16.99
CA GLY A 75 -5.41 -1.91 -18.39
C GLY A 75 -6.65 -1.53 -19.20
N TYR A 76 -6.52 -0.63 -20.18
CA TYR A 76 -7.57 -0.16 -21.10
C TYR A 76 -8.66 -1.20 -21.42
N ASN A 77 -9.71 -1.30 -20.59
CA ASN A 77 -10.84 -2.17 -20.83
C ASN A 77 -12.09 -1.39 -20.43
N GLU A 78 -12.72 -0.78 -21.44
CA GLU A 78 -13.97 -0.05 -21.31
C GLU A 78 -15.12 -1.06 -21.11
N GLY A 79 -15.85 -0.98 -20.00
CA GLY A 79 -17.10 -1.72 -19.78
C GLY A 79 -17.20 -2.59 -18.52
N GLY A 80 -16.14 -2.72 -17.72
CA GLY A 80 -16.17 -3.50 -16.47
C GLY A 80 -16.61 -2.68 -15.25
N ILE A 81 -17.37 -3.29 -14.33
CA ILE A 81 -17.51 -2.80 -12.94
C ILE A 81 -16.08 -2.62 -12.39
N TYR A 82 -15.70 -1.39 -12.05
CA TYR A 82 -14.32 -0.94 -11.73
C TYR A 82 -13.72 -1.52 -10.43
N ALA A 83 -13.99 -2.80 -10.15
CA ALA A 83 -13.44 -3.51 -9.03
C ALA A 83 -12.03 -4.03 -9.37
N SER A 84 -11.01 -3.26 -9.02
CA SER A 84 -9.62 -3.69 -9.03
C SER A 84 -9.41 -4.79 -7.99
N LYS A 85 -8.81 -5.91 -8.41
CA LYS A 85 -8.48 -7.03 -7.53
C LYS A 85 -7.08 -7.54 -7.81
N GLY A 86 -6.39 -8.00 -6.77
CA GLY A 86 -5.05 -8.55 -6.93
C GLY A 86 -4.44 -8.97 -5.59
N LYS A 87 -3.11 -8.92 -5.54
CA LYS A 87 -2.34 -9.28 -4.35
C LYS A 87 -1.58 -8.09 -3.82
N TYR A 88 -1.37 -8.06 -2.51
CA TYR A 88 -0.44 -7.12 -1.90
C TYR A 88 0.64 -7.87 -1.12
N THR A 89 1.88 -7.41 -1.22
CA THR A 89 3.02 -8.04 -0.54
C THR A 89 3.84 -7.01 0.21
N PHE A 90 4.37 -7.42 1.37
CA PHE A 90 5.28 -6.58 2.13
C PHE A 90 6.69 -6.73 1.56
N LYS A 91 7.32 -5.64 1.13
CA LYS A 91 8.68 -5.68 0.58
C LYS A 91 9.69 -5.72 1.72
N LYS A 92 10.08 -6.92 2.14
CA LYS A 92 10.98 -7.18 3.28
C LYS A 92 12.42 -6.66 3.08
N ASN A 93 12.84 -6.36 1.85
CA ASN A 93 14.22 -5.97 1.56
C ASN A 93 14.49 -4.47 1.76
N ARG A 94 15.31 -4.15 2.76
CA ARG A 94 16.10 -2.91 2.95
C ARG A 94 15.37 -1.56 3.01
N ASN A 95 14.05 -1.51 3.22
CA ASN A 95 13.34 -0.24 3.34
C ASN A 95 12.69 -0.06 4.74
N PRO A 96 13.14 0.89 5.57
CA PRO A 96 12.55 1.15 6.89
C PRO A 96 11.09 1.64 6.83
N ASP A 97 10.63 2.11 5.67
CA ASP A 97 9.31 2.77 5.50
C ASP A 97 8.10 1.82 5.49
N LYS A 98 8.29 0.52 5.75
CA LYS A 98 7.23 -0.51 5.74
C LYS A 98 6.45 -0.50 4.40
N LEU A 99 7.18 -0.52 3.29
CA LEU A 99 6.63 -0.43 1.94
C LEU A 99 5.91 -1.73 1.52
N PHE A 100 4.66 -1.58 1.10
CA PHE A 100 3.88 -2.63 0.48
C PHE A 100 3.77 -2.43 -1.03
N ARG A 101 3.68 -3.52 -1.77
CA ARG A 101 3.47 -3.56 -3.20
C ARG A 101 2.05 -4.04 -3.48
N ILE A 102 1.32 -3.37 -4.37
CA ILE A 102 0.02 -3.79 -4.90
C ILE A 102 0.22 -4.24 -6.34
N GLU A 103 -0.23 -5.45 -6.62
CA GLU A 103 -0.03 -6.14 -7.90
C GLU A 103 -1.36 -6.65 -8.43
N CYS A 104 -1.69 -6.23 -9.64
CA CYS A 104 -2.81 -6.75 -10.41
C CYS A 104 -2.27 -7.84 -11.35
N PRO A 105 -2.91 -9.03 -11.44
CA PRO A 105 -2.43 -10.11 -12.29
C PRO A 105 -2.29 -9.67 -13.76
N GLY A 106 -1.08 -9.76 -14.31
CA GLY A 106 -0.81 -9.43 -15.72
C GLY A 106 -0.85 -7.94 -16.07
N ILE A 107 -0.94 -7.03 -15.09
CA ILE A 107 -1.13 -5.60 -15.34
C ILE A 107 -0.04 -4.77 -14.68
N TYR A 108 0.56 -3.89 -15.48
CA TYR A 108 1.51 -2.86 -15.06
C TYR A 108 0.85 -1.47 -15.21
N PRO A 109 1.23 -0.46 -14.41
CA PRO A 109 2.33 -0.48 -13.46
C PRO A 109 1.95 -1.03 -12.08
N ILE A 110 2.98 -1.37 -11.32
CA ILE A 110 2.88 -1.77 -9.92
C ILE A 110 2.68 -0.52 -9.05
N HIS A 111 1.72 -0.56 -8.13
CA HIS A 111 1.51 0.50 -7.15
C HIS A 111 2.20 0.16 -5.83
N TYR A 112 2.54 1.19 -5.06
CA TYR A 112 3.14 1.03 -3.74
C TYR A 112 2.33 1.78 -2.70
N PHE A 113 2.26 1.25 -1.48
CA PHE A 113 1.69 1.98 -0.36
C PHE A 113 2.50 1.83 0.91
N ILE A 114 2.32 2.80 1.82
CA ILE A 114 2.83 2.75 3.19
C ILE A 114 1.69 3.05 4.14
N ILE A 115 1.87 2.66 5.40
CA ILE A 115 0.94 2.97 6.48
C ILE A 115 1.68 3.84 7.50
N LYS A 116 1.19 5.06 7.69
CA LYS A 116 1.74 6.06 8.62
C LYS A 116 0.59 6.68 9.40
N GLU A 117 0.71 6.76 10.73
CA GLU A 117 -0.25 7.49 11.58
C GLU A 117 -1.72 7.12 11.33
N LYS A 118 -2.02 5.81 11.18
CA LYS A 118 -3.36 5.28 10.85
C LYS A 118 -3.92 5.69 9.49
N LYS A 119 -3.11 6.31 8.63
CA LYS A 119 -3.42 6.55 7.22
C LYS A 119 -2.67 5.57 6.33
N LEU A 120 -3.28 5.24 5.20
CA LEU A 120 -2.65 4.52 4.10
C LEU A 120 -2.37 5.52 2.97
N GLU A 121 -1.11 5.64 2.55
CA GLU A 121 -0.71 6.45 1.41
C GLU A 121 -0.38 5.56 0.23
N LEU A 122 -1.18 5.65 -0.84
CA LEU A 122 -1.02 4.90 -2.08
C LEU A 122 -0.36 5.79 -3.14
N TYR A 123 0.82 5.38 -3.59
CA TYR A 123 1.65 6.08 -4.55
C TYR A 123 1.36 5.57 -5.96
N PHE A 124 0.93 6.49 -6.82
CA PHE A 124 0.79 6.23 -8.25
C PHE A 124 2.08 6.64 -8.96
N PRO A 125 2.66 5.77 -9.79
CA PRO A 125 3.81 6.14 -10.61
C PRO A 125 3.40 7.22 -11.61
N SER A 126 4.03 8.39 -11.53
CA SER A 126 3.95 9.42 -12.57
C SER A 126 5.26 9.40 -13.35
N PHE A 127 5.20 9.05 -14.63
CA PHE A 127 6.37 9.12 -15.50
C PHE A 127 6.63 10.59 -15.87
N GLY A 128 7.58 11.24 -15.18
CA GLY A 128 8.11 12.55 -15.57
C GLY A 128 7.26 13.79 -15.22
N SER A 129 6.06 13.62 -14.65
CA SER A 129 5.10 14.73 -14.41
C SER A 129 4.76 14.99 -12.94
N GLY A 130 5.58 14.48 -12.01
CA GLY A 130 5.44 14.73 -10.57
C GLY A 130 4.95 13.53 -9.76
N TYR A 131 4.11 13.75 -8.74
CA TYR A 131 3.63 12.67 -7.87
C TYR A 131 2.12 12.77 -7.65
N ARG A 132 1.46 11.61 -7.61
CA ARG A 132 0.07 11.47 -7.19
C ARG A 132 -0.01 10.48 -6.05
N ILE A 133 -0.51 10.94 -4.91
CA ILE A 133 -0.69 10.10 -3.71
C ILE A 133 -2.16 10.15 -3.33
N LYS A 134 -2.79 8.98 -3.18
CA LYS A 134 -4.12 8.86 -2.60
C LYS A 134 -4.00 8.49 -1.13
N ILE A 135 -4.75 9.18 -0.28
CA ILE A 135 -4.67 9.03 1.18
C ILE A 135 -5.97 8.46 1.69
N PHE A 136 -5.86 7.38 2.44
CA PHE A 136 -6.99 6.65 2.98
C PHE A 136 -6.94 6.59 4.50
N GLU A 137 -8.12 6.51 5.10
CA GLU A 137 -8.34 6.29 6.53
C GLU A 137 -9.32 5.12 6.71
N ARG A 138 -9.28 4.47 7.87
CA ARG A 138 -10.20 3.36 8.19
C ARG A 138 -11.59 3.85 8.57
#